data_AF-A0A954ISG2-F1
#
_entry.id   AF-A0A954ISG2-F1
#
_cell.length_a   1.000
_cell.length_b   1.000
_cell.length_c   1.000
_cell.angle_alpha   90.00
_cell.angle_beta   90.00
_cell.angle_gamma   90.00
#
_symmetry.space_group_name_H-M   'P 1'
#
loop_
_entity.id
_entity.type
_entity.pdbx_description
1 polymer ?
#
loop_
_entity_poly.entity_id
_entity_poly.type
_entity_poly.pdbx_seq_one_letter_code
_entity_poly.pdbx_strand_id
1 'polypeptide(L)'
;ILSWSFFTAMIGGVSSFLLLMVARLGCGLGQAGAYPTSASIVSKWVPFSARGIASATISFGGRIGGAVAPLLTAFLIVLFVPMDTSPLLVETQLLNPTELAMALAKQSESPSAQNQIFKALPEETQTLCRSVSLDETLTESQKATLLEGLNQVIQSEGFYDENAFSDRRLKFTSEALGFLKRKRAGESLSEPEQQRLNRFLIEGVFPQEVGKLYTTGWRPVMFIYGGAGIGVALLFWFVVRSRPEVHPKCNQAERDLIASGRPSGGASPQKEAGRMPWKPLIENRSMWYCCLVQFGTNIGWVFLVTWFPRYLVDVHQVPILERGVMTSVPLFVGMAGMLFGGRLTDWMTLKFGIVWGRRLPMALTRFTAALGYILVLGLALLPEGAALKTPWVFVAAFSLVTFSTDLGTAAMWAYNQDVGGHYVGSILGWGNMWGNLGAGIAPSLIYDPILGENPAIGDWNTMFIVCAGVFVLSGLFGLGVDASSPIALRDDD
;
A
#
# COMPACT_ATOMS: atom_id res chain seq x y z
N ILE A 1 -10.21 -15.85 9.56
CA ILE A 1 -10.13 -16.01 8.10
C ILE A 1 -11.50 -15.78 7.48
N LEU A 2 -12.47 -16.64 7.76
CA LEU A 2 -13.85 -16.53 7.23
C LEU A 2 -14.44 -15.11 7.30
N SER A 3 -14.38 -14.47 8.47
CA SER A 3 -14.95 -13.13 8.68
C SER A 3 -14.35 -12.06 7.76
N TRP A 4 -13.02 -11.88 7.71
CA TRP A 4 -12.43 -10.85 6.85
C TRP A 4 -12.55 -11.18 5.36
N SER A 5 -12.60 -12.45 4.99
CA SER A 5 -12.83 -12.89 3.61
C SER A 5 -14.25 -12.57 3.15
N PHE A 6 -15.25 -12.78 4.00
CA PHE A 6 -16.62 -12.35 3.73
C PHE A 6 -16.70 -10.83 3.54
N PHE A 7 -16.12 -10.06 4.47
CA PHE A 7 -16.14 -8.60 4.34
C PHE A 7 -15.35 -8.09 3.13
N THR A 8 -14.28 -8.79 2.73
CA THR A 8 -13.55 -8.47 1.49
C THR A 8 -14.40 -8.74 0.25
N ALA A 9 -15.13 -9.85 0.17
CA ALA A 9 -16.10 -10.06 -0.91
C ALA A 9 -17.19 -8.97 -0.91
N MET A 10 -17.68 -8.60 0.27
CA MET A 10 -18.70 -7.56 0.42
C MET A 10 -18.23 -6.21 -0.15
N ILE A 11 -16.94 -5.86 -0.03
CA ILE A 11 -16.35 -4.66 -0.65
C ILE A 11 -16.61 -4.61 -2.16
N GLY A 12 -16.58 -5.74 -2.88
CA GLY A 12 -16.86 -5.79 -4.32
C GLY A 12 -18.30 -5.39 -4.68
N GLY A 13 -19.25 -5.61 -3.76
CA GLY A 13 -20.68 -5.37 -3.95
C GLY A 13 -21.21 -4.05 -3.37
N VAL A 14 -20.38 -3.23 -2.73
CA VAL A 14 -20.89 -2.00 -2.10
C VAL A 14 -21.32 -0.95 -3.12
N SER A 15 -22.44 -0.29 -2.85
CA SER A 15 -22.98 0.81 -3.66
C SER A 15 -22.91 2.18 -2.96
N SER A 16 -22.59 2.21 -1.67
CA SER A 16 -22.50 3.43 -0.88
C SER A 16 -21.22 3.49 -0.06
N PHE A 17 -20.77 4.71 0.24
CA PHE A 17 -19.60 4.96 1.06
C PHE A 17 -19.74 4.37 2.47
N LEU A 18 -20.93 4.49 3.09
CA LEU A 18 -21.18 3.92 4.42
C LEU A 18 -21.01 2.39 4.44
N LEU A 19 -21.53 1.69 3.42
CA LEU A 19 -21.35 0.24 3.31
C LEU A 19 -19.88 -0.14 3.11
N LEU A 20 -19.13 0.65 2.34
CA LEU A 20 -17.69 0.46 2.20
C LEU A 20 -16.97 0.62 3.55
N MET A 21 -17.32 1.62 4.35
CA MET A 21 -16.76 1.81 5.70
C MET A 21 -17.07 0.62 6.61
N VAL A 22 -18.33 0.17 6.65
CA VAL A 22 -18.72 -1.00 7.45
C VAL A 22 -17.96 -2.25 7.03
N ALA A 23 -17.82 -2.49 5.72
CA ALA A 23 -17.05 -3.61 5.20
C ALA A 23 -15.57 -3.54 5.63
N ARG A 24 -14.95 -2.36 5.54
CA ARG A 24 -13.57 -2.14 5.95
C ARG A 24 -13.35 -2.33 7.45
N LEU A 25 -14.26 -1.84 8.29
CA LEU A 25 -14.24 -2.08 9.74
C LEU A 25 -14.37 -3.57 10.05
N GLY A 26 -15.28 -4.27 9.36
CA GLY A 26 -15.44 -5.72 9.48
C GLY A 26 -14.17 -6.50 9.10
N CYS A 27 -13.47 -6.09 8.03
CA CYS A 27 -12.15 -6.64 7.69
C CYS A 27 -11.15 -6.46 8.82
N GLY A 28 -11.05 -5.24 9.37
CA GLY A 28 -10.12 -4.93 10.47
C GLY A 28 -10.38 -5.76 11.72
N LEU A 29 -11.64 -5.82 12.16
CA LEU A 29 -12.06 -6.64 13.31
C LEU A 29 -11.77 -8.13 13.09
N GLY A 30 -12.05 -8.64 11.88
CA GLY A 30 -11.75 -10.02 11.54
C GLY A 30 -10.25 -10.33 11.56
N GLN A 31 -9.42 -9.40 11.09
CA GLN A 31 -7.96 -9.57 10.97
C GLN A 31 -7.21 -9.42 12.31
N ALA A 32 -7.76 -8.67 13.27
CA ALA A 32 -7.11 -8.36 14.55
C ALA A 32 -6.60 -9.61 15.31
N GLY A 33 -7.34 -10.73 15.24
CA GLY A 33 -6.97 -11.97 15.93
C GLY A 33 -5.92 -12.84 15.21
N ALA A 34 -5.47 -12.48 14.00
CA ALA A 34 -4.67 -13.37 13.16
C ALA A 34 -3.29 -13.70 13.78
N TYR A 35 -2.52 -12.69 14.16
CA TYR A 35 -1.17 -12.89 14.73
C TYR A 35 -1.18 -13.57 16.11
N PRO A 36 -2.03 -13.14 17.09
CA PRO A 36 -2.10 -13.81 18.39
C PRO A 36 -2.50 -15.29 18.28
N THR A 37 -3.47 -15.60 17.41
CA THR A 37 -3.92 -16.99 17.18
C THR A 37 -2.80 -17.82 16.56
N SER A 38 -2.08 -17.25 15.59
CA SER A 38 -0.95 -17.91 14.94
C SER A 38 0.17 -18.24 15.94
N ALA A 39 0.53 -17.29 16.81
CA ALA A 39 1.50 -17.51 17.88
C ALA A 39 1.05 -18.62 18.86
N SER A 40 -0.24 -18.65 19.22
CA SER A 40 -0.80 -19.72 20.06
C SER A 40 -0.68 -21.10 19.41
N ILE A 41 -0.95 -21.21 18.10
CA ILE A 41 -0.82 -22.47 17.37
C ILE A 41 0.64 -22.93 17.33
N VAL A 42 1.58 -22.04 16.99
CA VAL A 42 3.03 -22.35 16.98
C VAL A 42 3.48 -22.86 18.35
N SER A 43 3.01 -22.24 19.43
CA SER A 43 3.38 -22.67 20.79
C SER A 43 2.94 -24.11 21.12
N LYS A 44 1.87 -24.61 20.49
CA LYS A 44 1.30 -25.94 20.76
C LYS A 44 1.80 -27.00 19.79
N TRP A 45 2.08 -26.61 18.55
CA TRP A 45 2.38 -27.53 17.45
C TRP A 45 3.85 -27.64 17.08
N VAL A 46 4.69 -26.70 17.51
CA VAL A 46 6.09 -26.65 17.10
C VAL A 46 7.02 -26.93 18.30
N PRO A 47 7.99 -27.86 18.16
CA PRO A 47 9.02 -28.10 19.17
C PRO A 47 9.74 -26.81 19.56
N PHE A 48 10.15 -26.71 20.83
CA PHE A 48 10.73 -25.47 21.38
C PHE A 48 11.90 -24.93 20.53
N SER A 49 12.79 -25.80 20.07
CA SER A 49 13.95 -25.47 19.22
C SER A 49 13.59 -24.89 17.85
N ALA A 50 12.39 -25.16 17.33
CA ALA A 50 11.96 -24.77 15.98
C ALA A 50 10.95 -23.60 15.97
N ARG A 51 10.48 -23.13 17.13
CA ARG A 51 9.46 -22.06 17.23
C ARG A 51 9.90 -20.74 16.60
N GLY A 52 11.19 -20.41 16.69
CA GLY A 52 11.75 -19.20 16.07
C GLY A 52 11.59 -19.23 14.55
N ILE A 53 11.95 -20.35 13.92
CA ILE A 53 11.81 -20.54 12.47
C ILE A 53 10.33 -20.49 12.07
N ALA A 54 9.45 -21.21 12.78
CA ALA A 54 8.02 -21.20 12.48
C ALA A 54 7.39 -19.79 12.58
N SER A 55 7.77 -19.02 13.59
CA SER A 55 7.30 -17.63 13.75
C SER A 55 7.82 -16.73 12.62
N ALA A 56 9.09 -16.89 12.23
CA ALA A 56 9.67 -16.17 11.10
C ALA A 56 8.96 -16.49 9.77
N THR A 57 8.59 -17.75 9.52
CA THR A 57 7.83 -18.15 8.33
C THR A 57 6.46 -17.45 8.26
N ILE A 58 5.76 -17.32 9.40
CA ILE A 58 4.47 -16.63 9.47
C ILE A 58 4.62 -15.14 9.15
N SER A 59 5.60 -14.48 9.76
CA SER A 59 5.89 -13.06 9.49
C SER A 59 6.30 -12.83 8.02
N PHE A 60 7.08 -13.74 7.45
CA PHE A 60 7.48 -13.70 6.05
C PHE A 60 6.28 -13.81 5.10
N GLY A 61 5.32 -14.69 5.40
CA GLY A 61 4.09 -14.82 4.62
C GLY A 61 3.26 -13.53 4.55
N GLY A 62 3.16 -12.79 5.66
CA GLY A 62 2.48 -11.49 5.68
C GLY A 62 3.12 -10.46 4.75
N ARG A 63 4.46 -10.43 4.69
CA ARG A 63 5.21 -9.49 3.83
C ARG A 63 5.17 -9.87 2.35
N ILE A 64 5.28 -11.16 2.04
CA ILE A 64 5.03 -11.65 0.68
C ILE A 64 3.63 -11.24 0.22
N GLY A 65 2.61 -11.43 1.07
CA GLY A 65 1.25 -11.01 0.75
C GLY A 65 1.18 -9.53 0.40
N GLY A 66 1.80 -8.66 1.22
CA GLY A 66 1.87 -7.22 0.96
C GLY A 66 2.60 -6.85 -0.34
N ALA A 67 3.69 -7.54 -0.68
CA ALA A 67 4.47 -7.27 -1.88
C ALA A 67 3.85 -7.85 -3.17
N VAL A 68 3.16 -8.98 -3.09
CA VAL A 68 2.51 -9.62 -4.25
C VAL A 68 1.13 -9.01 -4.53
N ALA A 69 0.42 -8.53 -3.51
CA ALA A 69 -0.93 -8.03 -3.67
C ALA A 69 -1.07 -6.89 -4.69
N PRO A 70 -0.23 -5.83 -4.74
CA PRO A 70 -0.36 -4.77 -5.74
C PRO A 70 -0.15 -5.27 -7.17
N LEU A 71 0.83 -6.16 -7.39
CA LEU A 71 1.08 -6.82 -8.68
C LEU A 71 -0.14 -7.62 -9.15
N LEU A 72 -0.60 -8.54 -8.29
CA LEU A 72 -1.71 -9.42 -8.59
C LEU A 72 -3.00 -8.62 -8.79
N THR A 73 -3.24 -7.61 -7.97
CA THR A 73 -4.42 -6.75 -8.08
C THR A 73 -4.41 -5.96 -9.39
N ALA A 74 -3.28 -5.35 -9.76
CA ALA A 74 -3.18 -4.63 -11.02
C ALA A 74 -3.41 -5.55 -12.23
N PHE A 75 -2.81 -6.74 -12.20
CA PHE A 75 -3.01 -7.76 -13.24
C PHE A 75 -4.47 -8.19 -13.35
N LEU A 76 -5.10 -8.56 -12.22
CA LEU A 76 -6.49 -9.01 -12.21
C LEU A 76 -7.46 -7.88 -12.63
N ILE A 77 -7.21 -6.64 -12.22
CA ILE A 77 -8.03 -5.49 -12.64
C ILE A 77 -8.05 -5.38 -14.17
N VAL A 78 -6.88 -5.48 -14.82
CA VAL A 78 -6.81 -5.44 -16.29
C VAL A 78 -7.49 -6.67 -16.91
N LEU A 79 -7.27 -7.86 -16.33
CA LEU A 79 -7.87 -9.11 -16.80
C LEU A 79 -9.40 -9.08 -16.76
N PHE A 80 -10.00 -8.42 -15.76
CA PHE A 80 -11.46 -8.30 -15.60
C PHE A 80 -12.10 -7.18 -16.42
N VAL A 81 -11.34 -6.53 -17.30
CA VAL A 81 -11.88 -5.62 -18.31
C VAL A 81 -11.57 -6.21 -19.69
N PRO A 82 -12.37 -7.19 -20.14
CA PRO A 82 -12.18 -7.83 -21.45
C PRO A 82 -12.47 -6.86 -22.62
N MET A 83 -12.07 -7.25 -23.84
CA MET A 83 -12.18 -6.41 -25.06
C MET A 83 -13.61 -6.02 -25.44
N ASP A 84 -14.60 -6.78 -25.01
CA ASP A 84 -16.03 -6.54 -25.19
C ASP A 84 -16.59 -5.51 -24.19
N THR A 85 -15.80 -5.07 -23.21
CA THR A 85 -16.19 -3.96 -22.33
C THR A 85 -16.28 -2.68 -23.15
N SER A 86 -17.44 -2.01 -23.10
CA SER A 86 -17.65 -0.74 -23.81
C SER A 86 -16.53 0.27 -23.48
N PRO A 87 -15.83 0.81 -24.50
CA PRO A 87 -14.79 1.83 -24.30
C PRO A 87 -15.38 3.24 -24.08
N LEU A 88 -16.69 3.39 -24.27
CA LEU A 88 -17.37 4.68 -24.18
C LEU A 88 -17.36 5.23 -22.76
N LEU A 89 -17.27 6.55 -22.67
CA LEU A 89 -17.42 7.30 -21.43
C LEU A 89 -18.87 7.27 -20.97
N VAL A 90 -19.03 7.18 -19.66
CA VAL A 90 -20.26 7.48 -18.93
C VAL A 90 -20.04 8.73 -18.08
N GLU A 91 -21.13 9.37 -17.66
CA GLU A 91 -21.07 10.64 -16.92
C GLU A 91 -20.16 10.59 -15.68
N THR A 92 -20.20 9.49 -14.92
CA THR A 92 -19.35 9.28 -13.73
C THR A 92 -17.85 9.18 -14.02
N GLN A 93 -17.48 9.07 -15.30
CA GLN A 93 -16.09 9.06 -15.76
C GLN A 93 -15.60 10.44 -16.25
N LEU A 94 -16.46 11.47 -16.24
CA LEU A 94 -16.02 12.87 -16.39
C LEU A 94 -15.72 13.41 -15.00
N LEU A 95 -14.46 13.31 -14.57
CA LEU A 95 -14.04 13.61 -13.21
C LEU A 95 -14.08 15.12 -12.92
N ASN A 96 -13.51 15.91 -13.84
CA ASN A 96 -13.52 17.39 -13.78
C ASN A 96 -14.01 17.95 -15.13
N PRO A 97 -15.34 17.97 -15.41
CA PRO A 97 -15.86 18.34 -16.73
C PRO A 97 -15.48 19.76 -17.18
N THR A 98 -15.46 20.72 -16.26
CA THR A 98 -15.13 22.13 -16.58
C THR A 98 -13.65 22.25 -16.96
N GLU A 99 -12.75 21.69 -16.17
CA GLU A 99 -11.32 21.67 -16.46
C GLU A 99 -11.04 20.93 -17.77
N LEU A 100 -11.73 19.82 -18.04
CA LEU A 100 -11.62 19.09 -19.29
C LEU A 100 -11.98 19.96 -20.50
N ALA A 101 -13.11 20.67 -20.44
CA ALA A 101 -13.56 21.54 -21.51
C ALA A 101 -12.56 22.67 -21.79
N MET A 102 -12.04 23.30 -20.74
CA MET A 102 -11.01 24.35 -20.85
C MET A 102 -9.70 23.81 -21.38
N ALA A 103 -9.28 22.64 -20.91
CA ALA A 103 -8.09 21.97 -21.40
C ALA A 103 -8.26 21.68 -22.89
N LEU A 104 -9.35 21.05 -23.32
CA LEU A 104 -9.64 20.80 -24.73
C LEU A 104 -9.56 22.07 -25.61
N ALA A 105 -10.08 23.21 -25.12
CA ALA A 105 -10.06 24.48 -25.84
C ALA A 105 -8.67 25.11 -26.00
N LYS A 106 -7.71 24.77 -25.15
CA LYS A 106 -6.36 25.36 -25.15
C LYS A 106 -5.54 24.82 -26.32
N GLN A 107 -5.56 25.53 -27.45
CA GLN A 107 -4.81 25.17 -28.65
C GLN A 107 -3.33 25.57 -28.56
N SER A 108 -2.43 24.69 -29.02
CA SER A 108 -1.01 24.98 -29.24
C SER A 108 -0.73 25.26 -30.71
N GLU A 109 0.30 26.05 -31.03
CA GLU A 109 0.75 26.27 -32.42
C GLU A 109 1.36 25.01 -33.06
N SER A 110 1.90 24.10 -32.25
CA SER A 110 2.47 22.83 -32.72
C SER A 110 1.43 21.70 -32.75
N PRO A 111 1.57 20.70 -33.64
CA PRO A 111 0.76 19.48 -33.57
C PRO A 111 0.87 18.85 -32.18
N SER A 112 -0.26 18.67 -31.50
CA SER A 112 -0.32 18.10 -30.16
C SER A 112 -1.50 17.14 -30.07
N ALA A 113 -1.38 16.15 -29.19
CA ALA A 113 -2.44 15.18 -28.93
C ALA A 113 -3.75 15.85 -28.52
N GLN A 114 -3.65 16.93 -27.72
CA GLN A 114 -4.77 17.76 -27.31
C GLN A 114 -5.43 18.49 -28.48
N ASN A 115 -4.65 19.08 -29.39
CA ASN A 115 -5.17 19.70 -30.61
C ASN A 115 -5.88 18.66 -31.49
N GLN A 116 -5.31 17.46 -31.59
CA GLN A 116 -5.89 16.36 -32.37
C GLN A 116 -7.23 15.91 -31.79
N ILE A 117 -7.35 15.78 -30.46
CA ILE A 117 -8.62 15.48 -29.79
C ILE A 117 -9.64 16.58 -30.05
N PHE A 118 -9.25 17.85 -29.86
CA PHE A 118 -10.17 18.96 -30.05
C PHE A 118 -10.70 19.06 -31.49
N LYS A 119 -9.84 18.84 -32.49
CA LYS A 119 -10.23 18.85 -33.91
C LYS A 119 -11.19 17.72 -34.28
N ALA A 120 -11.09 16.58 -33.60
CA ALA A 120 -11.97 15.44 -33.82
C ALA A 120 -13.35 15.61 -33.15
N LEU A 121 -13.52 16.59 -32.25
CA LEU A 121 -14.80 16.85 -31.60
C LEU A 121 -15.83 17.44 -32.60
N PRO A 122 -17.13 17.19 -32.39
CA PRO A 122 -18.20 17.87 -33.13
C PRO A 122 -18.16 19.40 -32.93
N GLU A 123 -18.64 20.16 -33.91
CA GLU A 123 -18.63 21.64 -33.85
C GLU A 123 -19.37 22.20 -32.62
N GLU A 124 -20.47 21.56 -32.22
CA GLU A 124 -21.22 21.92 -31.01
C GLU A 124 -20.35 21.79 -29.76
N THR A 125 -19.66 20.65 -29.59
CA THR A 125 -18.77 20.41 -28.45
C THR A 125 -17.54 21.32 -28.48
N GLN A 126 -16.99 21.62 -29.66
CA GLN A 126 -15.90 22.59 -29.80
C GLN A 126 -16.33 24.00 -29.35
N THR A 127 -17.54 24.41 -29.74
CA THR A 127 -18.12 25.71 -29.36
C THR A 127 -18.34 25.78 -27.85
N LEU A 128 -18.89 24.71 -27.25
CA LEU A 128 -19.01 24.60 -25.81
C LEU A 128 -17.65 24.77 -25.13
N CYS A 129 -16.63 24.00 -25.51
CA CYS A 129 -15.31 24.05 -24.88
C CYS A 129 -14.70 25.45 -24.93
N ARG A 130 -14.87 26.19 -26.04
CA ARG A 130 -14.38 27.57 -26.19
C ARG A 130 -15.16 28.60 -25.36
N SER A 131 -16.40 28.30 -24.98
CA SER A 131 -17.27 29.20 -24.22
C SER A 131 -17.08 29.10 -22.70
N VAL A 132 -16.55 27.98 -22.21
CA VAL A 132 -16.43 27.69 -20.77
C VAL A 132 -15.30 28.49 -20.13
N SER A 133 -15.58 29.07 -18.98
CA SER A 133 -14.61 29.77 -18.13
C SER A 133 -14.36 29.05 -16.80
N LEU A 134 -13.25 29.40 -16.12
CA LEU A 134 -12.78 28.76 -14.88
C LEU A 134 -13.79 28.81 -13.72
N ASP A 135 -14.63 29.85 -13.68
CA ASP A 135 -15.59 30.08 -12.61
C ASP A 135 -16.95 29.40 -12.85
N GLU A 136 -17.13 28.74 -14.00
CA GLU A 136 -18.41 28.16 -14.41
C GLU A 136 -18.50 26.65 -14.12
N THR A 137 -19.57 26.24 -13.45
CA THR A 137 -19.93 24.83 -13.35
C THR A 137 -20.78 24.46 -14.55
N LEU A 138 -20.34 23.48 -15.34
CA LEU A 138 -21.12 22.98 -16.48
C LEU A 138 -22.49 22.46 -16.02
N THR A 139 -23.53 22.88 -16.71
CA THR A 139 -24.89 22.33 -16.55
C THR A 139 -24.95 20.88 -17.02
N GLU A 140 -25.96 20.12 -16.56
CA GLU A 140 -26.15 18.72 -16.97
C GLU A 140 -26.26 18.56 -18.50
N SER A 141 -26.93 19.50 -19.18
CA SER A 141 -26.99 19.50 -20.64
C SER A 141 -25.62 19.67 -21.27
N GLN A 142 -24.79 20.58 -20.76
CA GLN A 142 -23.45 20.81 -21.30
C GLN A 142 -22.51 19.63 -21.00
N LYS A 143 -22.63 19.00 -19.83
CA LYS A 143 -21.91 17.75 -19.52
C LYS A 143 -22.29 16.65 -20.50
N ALA A 144 -23.57 16.50 -20.84
CA ALA A 144 -24.05 15.55 -21.83
C ALA A 144 -23.47 15.83 -23.22
N THR A 145 -23.47 17.10 -23.68
CA THR A 145 -22.85 17.49 -24.95
C THR A 145 -21.34 17.19 -24.99
N LEU A 146 -20.63 17.44 -23.89
CA LEU A 146 -19.20 17.10 -23.78
C LEU A 146 -18.97 15.59 -23.81
N LEU A 147 -19.78 14.83 -23.07
CA LEU A 147 -19.73 13.37 -23.02
C LEU A 147 -19.96 12.75 -24.39
N GLU A 148 -21.00 13.20 -25.09
CA GLU A 148 -21.37 12.71 -26.41
C GLU A 148 -20.28 13.02 -27.44
N GLY A 149 -19.75 14.25 -27.44
CA GLY A 149 -18.66 14.63 -28.33
C GLY A 149 -17.40 13.77 -28.13
N LEU A 150 -17.02 13.48 -26.88
CA LEU A 150 -15.89 12.60 -26.59
C LEU A 150 -16.16 11.15 -27.01
N ASN A 151 -17.40 10.65 -26.84
CA ASN A 151 -17.79 9.32 -27.30
C ASN A 151 -17.75 9.19 -28.83
N GLN A 152 -18.11 10.25 -29.56
CA GLN A 152 -17.95 10.29 -31.02
C GLN A 152 -16.48 10.25 -31.42
N VAL A 153 -15.58 10.94 -30.70
CA VAL A 153 -14.13 10.82 -30.92
C VAL A 153 -13.64 9.40 -30.67
N ILE A 154 -14.11 8.75 -29.59
CA ILE A 154 -13.76 7.34 -29.30
C ILE A 154 -14.18 6.44 -30.46
N GLN A 155 -15.34 6.67 -31.04
CA GLN A 155 -15.88 5.89 -32.17
C GLN A 155 -15.26 6.24 -33.53
N SER A 156 -14.53 7.36 -33.64
CA SER A 156 -14.09 7.88 -34.93
C SER A 156 -13.01 7.03 -35.62
N GLU A 157 -13.10 6.99 -36.95
CA GLU A 157 -12.08 6.42 -37.82
C GLU A 157 -10.92 7.39 -38.07
N GLY A 158 -9.69 6.87 -38.07
CA GLY A 158 -8.51 7.70 -38.41
C GLY A 158 -8.10 8.73 -37.36
N PHE A 159 -8.66 8.69 -36.13
CA PHE A 159 -8.34 9.62 -35.04
C PHE A 159 -6.84 9.75 -34.72
N TYR A 160 -6.13 8.62 -34.65
CA TYR A 160 -4.73 8.59 -34.24
C TYR A 160 -3.81 9.13 -35.35
N ASP A 161 -3.08 10.18 -35.00
CA ASP A 161 -1.98 10.76 -35.78
C ASP A 161 -0.64 10.59 -35.02
N GLU A 162 0.37 10.01 -35.68
CA GLU A 162 1.63 9.68 -35.01
C GLU A 162 2.40 10.92 -34.54
N ASN A 163 2.34 12.03 -35.28
CA ASN A 163 3.05 13.26 -34.92
C ASN A 163 2.40 13.92 -33.70
N ALA A 164 1.08 13.97 -33.65
CA ALA A 164 0.32 14.54 -32.54
C ALA A 164 0.56 13.79 -31.22
N PHE A 165 0.67 12.45 -31.27
CA PHE A 165 0.84 11.60 -30.08
C PHE A 165 2.32 11.18 -29.83
N SER A 166 3.28 11.92 -30.39
CA SER A 166 4.72 11.62 -30.27
C SER A 166 5.38 12.12 -28.97
N ASP A 167 4.69 12.95 -28.18
CA ASP A 167 5.23 13.53 -26.94
C ASP A 167 5.57 12.43 -25.92
N ARG A 168 6.85 12.33 -25.55
CA ARG A 168 7.38 11.34 -24.59
C ARG A 168 6.86 11.51 -23.17
N ARG A 169 6.26 12.67 -22.86
CA ARG A 169 5.61 12.94 -21.57
C ARG A 169 4.30 12.17 -21.43
N LEU A 170 3.60 11.88 -22.53
CA LEU A 170 2.37 11.09 -22.51
C LEU A 170 2.66 9.66 -22.08
N LYS A 171 1.87 9.15 -21.13
CA LYS A 171 1.99 7.78 -20.59
C LYS A 171 0.75 7.00 -20.97
N PHE A 172 0.96 5.91 -21.70
CA PHE A 172 -0.11 5.03 -22.17
C PHE A 172 -0.04 3.67 -21.51
N THR A 173 -1.19 2.99 -21.43
CA THR A 173 -1.29 1.61 -20.95
C THR A 173 -0.49 0.67 -21.86
N SER A 174 -0.03 -0.47 -21.32
CA SER A 174 0.69 -1.47 -22.13
C SER A 174 -0.14 -1.98 -23.30
N GLU A 175 -1.46 -2.07 -23.12
CA GLU A 175 -2.41 -2.45 -24.17
C GLU A 175 -2.43 -1.41 -25.31
N ALA A 176 -2.55 -0.12 -24.96
CA ALA A 176 -2.46 0.97 -25.94
C ALA A 176 -1.12 0.95 -26.69
N LEU A 177 0.00 0.78 -25.99
CA LEU A 177 1.32 0.64 -26.62
C LEU A 177 1.40 -0.57 -27.56
N GLY A 178 0.73 -1.67 -27.22
CA GLY A 178 0.59 -2.85 -28.09
C GLY A 178 -0.15 -2.53 -29.39
N PHE A 179 -1.29 -1.84 -29.30
CA PHE A 179 -2.05 -1.38 -30.47
C PHE A 179 -1.26 -0.40 -31.33
N LEU A 180 -0.58 0.57 -30.71
CA LEU A 180 0.26 1.54 -31.42
C LEU A 180 1.43 0.86 -32.13
N LYS A 181 2.05 -0.15 -31.51
CA LYS A 181 3.12 -0.94 -32.13
C LYS A 181 2.63 -1.67 -33.38
N ARG A 182 1.46 -2.32 -33.32
CA ARG A 182 0.82 -3.00 -34.46
C ARG A 182 0.47 -2.01 -35.58
N LYS A 183 -0.11 -0.87 -35.23
CA LYS A 183 -0.45 0.19 -36.19
C LYS A 183 0.78 0.76 -36.90
N ARG A 184 1.88 0.98 -36.17
CA ARG A 184 3.19 1.37 -36.75
C ARG A 184 3.80 0.30 -37.65
N ALA A 185 3.50 -0.97 -37.40
CA ALA A 185 3.90 -2.08 -38.27
C ALA A 185 3.02 -2.23 -39.53
N GLY A 186 2.00 -1.36 -39.70
CA GLY A 186 1.09 -1.39 -40.84
C GLY A 186 -0.10 -2.34 -40.68
N GLU A 187 -0.32 -2.91 -39.49
CA GLU A 187 -1.49 -3.76 -39.22
C GLU A 187 -2.75 -2.90 -39.04
N SER A 188 -3.88 -3.35 -39.60
CA SER A 188 -5.19 -2.79 -39.30
C SER A 188 -5.68 -3.31 -37.94
N LEU A 189 -6.23 -2.41 -37.13
CA LEU A 189 -6.92 -2.77 -35.89
C LEU A 189 -8.39 -3.04 -36.22
N SER A 190 -9.01 -3.98 -35.51
CA SER A 190 -10.46 -4.15 -35.54
C SER A 190 -11.17 -2.94 -34.91
N GLU A 191 -12.44 -2.74 -35.23
CA GLU A 191 -13.23 -1.61 -34.70
C GLU A 191 -13.20 -1.54 -33.16
N PRO A 192 -13.40 -2.63 -32.38
CA PRO A 192 -13.30 -2.57 -30.92
C PRO A 192 -11.90 -2.23 -30.43
N GLU A 193 -10.84 -2.76 -31.07
CA GLU A 193 -9.44 -2.42 -30.72
C GLU A 193 -9.14 -0.95 -30.98
N GLN A 194 -9.68 -0.39 -32.07
CA GLN A 194 -9.50 1.00 -32.42
C GLN A 194 -10.23 1.93 -31.44
N GLN A 195 -11.49 1.65 -31.12
CA GLN A 195 -12.23 2.43 -30.13
C GLN A 195 -11.54 2.36 -28.76
N ARG A 196 -11.03 1.19 -28.39
CA ARG A 196 -10.28 1.01 -27.14
C ARG A 196 -8.95 1.78 -27.14
N LEU A 197 -8.23 1.80 -28.27
CA LEU A 197 -7.04 2.64 -28.44
C LEU A 197 -7.41 4.12 -28.30
N ASN A 198 -8.43 4.61 -29.00
CA ASN A 198 -8.88 6.00 -28.93
C ASN A 198 -9.22 6.40 -27.49
N ARG A 199 -9.92 5.53 -26.75
CA ARG A 199 -10.19 5.71 -25.32
C ARG A 199 -8.90 5.86 -24.50
N PHE A 200 -7.91 4.98 -24.68
CA PHE A 200 -6.65 5.09 -23.94
C PHE A 200 -5.82 6.32 -24.31
N LEU A 201 -5.90 6.79 -25.56
CA LEU A 201 -5.25 8.02 -25.99
C LEU A 201 -5.84 9.24 -25.25
N ILE A 202 -7.17 9.33 -25.16
CA ILE A 202 -7.85 10.39 -24.40
C ILE A 202 -7.46 10.31 -22.91
N GLU A 203 -7.49 9.12 -22.31
CA GLU A 203 -7.09 8.91 -20.91
C GLU A 203 -5.63 9.28 -20.62
N GLY A 204 -4.75 9.14 -21.61
CA GLY A 204 -3.34 9.49 -21.51
C GLY A 204 -3.08 10.99 -21.65
N VAL A 205 -3.93 11.70 -22.39
CA VAL A 205 -3.85 13.17 -22.57
C VAL A 205 -4.51 13.91 -21.42
N PHE A 206 -5.65 13.42 -20.93
CA PHE A 206 -6.43 14.04 -19.85
C PHE A 206 -6.53 13.12 -18.62
N PRO A 207 -5.41 12.84 -17.95
CA PRO A 207 -5.37 11.77 -16.98
C PRO A 207 -6.10 12.07 -15.68
N GLN A 208 -6.32 13.34 -15.34
CA GLN A 208 -7.01 13.78 -14.13
C GLN A 208 -8.50 14.04 -14.38
N GLU A 209 -8.84 14.40 -15.61
CA GLU A 209 -10.17 14.84 -15.98
C GLU A 209 -11.03 13.68 -16.50
N VAL A 210 -10.39 12.62 -17.02
CA VAL A 210 -11.05 11.45 -17.60
C VAL A 210 -10.78 10.19 -16.78
N GLY A 211 -11.86 9.58 -16.28
CA GLY A 211 -11.84 8.33 -15.53
C GLY A 211 -11.28 7.16 -16.34
N LYS A 212 -10.54 6.27 -15.68
CA LYS A 212 -9.86 5.15 -16.35
C LYS A 212 -10.81 3.99 -16.66
N LEU A 213 -10.70 3.44 -17.87
CA LEU A 213 -11.46 2.27 -18.31
C LEU A 213 -11.28 1.07 -17.36
N TYR A 214 -10.03 0.82 -16.94
CA TYR A 214 -9.71 -0.31 -16.07
C TYR A 214 -10.29 -0.20 -14.65
N THR A 215 -10.81 0.96 -14.22
CA THR A 215 -11.40 1.11 -12.89
C THR A 215 -12.63 0.22 -12.70
N THR A 216 -13.29 -0.23 -13.77
CA THR A 216 -14.43 -1.17 -13.64
C THR A 216 -14.00 -2.55 -13.12
N GLY A 217 -12.73 -2.93 -13.28
CA GLY A 217 -12.22 -4.27 -12.93
C GLY A 217 -12.00 -4.53 -11.44
N TRP A 218 -12.01 -3.53 -10.54
CA TRP A 218 -11.67 -3.76 -9.13
C TRP A 218 -12.74 -4.56 -8.36
N ARG A 219 -14.02 -4.47 -8.76
CA ARG A 219 -15.13 -5.14 -8.07
C ARG A 219 -15.02 -6.67 -8.15
N PRO A 220 -14.86 -7.30 -9.35
CA PRO A 220 -14.59 -8.74 -9.46
C PRO A 220 -13.39 -9.22 -8.64
N VAL A 221 -12.31 -8.42 -8.58
CA VAL A 221 -11.10 -8.78 -7.81
C VAL A 221 -11.41 -8.99 -6.33
N MET A 222 -12.26 -8.14 -5.74
CA MET A 222 -12.65 -8.26 -4.33
C MET A 222 -13.45 -9.54 -4.06
N PHE A 223 -14.34 -9.94 -4.98
CA PHE A 223 -15.05 -11.22 -4.88
C PHE A 223 -14.10 -12.41 -4.95
N ILE A 224 -13.08 -12.35 -5.81
CA ILE A 224 -12.06 -13.40 -5.92
C ILE A 224 -11.22 -13.50 -4.66
N TYR A 225 -10.76 -12.38 -4.11
CA TYR A 225 -10.00 -12.39 -2.86
C TYR A 225 -10.84 -12.88 -1.68
N GLY A 226 -12.10 -12.48 -1.59
CA GLY A 226 -13.01 -12.99 -0.59
C GLY A 226 -13.28 -14.49 -0.75
N GLY A 227 -13.57 -14.96 -1.97
CA GLY A 227 -13.79 -16.37 -2.28
C GLY A 227 -12.57 -17.24 -2.01
N ALA A 228 -11.38 -16.82 -2.46
CA ALA A 228 -10.12 -17.50 -2.17
C ALA A 228 -9.86 -17.58 -0.67
N GLY A 229 -10.10 -16.49 0.07
CA GLY A 229 -9.97 -16.47 1.52
C GLY A 229 -10.96 -17.41 2.24
N ILE A 230 -12.20 -17.53 1.77
CA ILE A 230 -13.16 -18.53 2.26
C ILE A 230 -12.63 -19.94 1.98
N GLY A 231 -12.10 -20.21 0.79
CA GLY A 231 -11.46 -21.48 0.46
C GLY A 231 -10.31 -21.83 1.40
N VAL A 232 -9.43 -20.86 1.69
CA VAL A 232 -8.35 -21.01 2.68
C VAL A 232 -8.91 -21.26 4.09
N ALA A 233 -10.00 -20.58 4.48
CA ALA A 233 -10.64 -20.80 5.77
C ALA A 233 -11.19 -22.23 5.91
N LEU A 234 -11.83 -22.76 4.86
CA LEU A 234 -12.33 -24.13 4.81
C LEU A 234 -11.18 -25.14 4.87
N LEU A 235 -10.13 -24.93 4.07
CA LEU A 235 -8.93 -25.77 4.11
C LEU A 235 -8.33 -25.80 5.53
N PHE A 236 -8.18 -24.63 6.14
CA PHE A 236 -7.67 -24.51 7.51
C PHE A 236 -8.57 -25.23 8.51
N TRP A 237 -9.89 -25.09 8.39
CA TRP A 237 -10.87 -25.76 9.24
C TRP A 237 -10.79 -27.29 9.14
N PHE A 238 -10.63 -27.84 7.95
CA PHE A 238 -10.57 -29.29 7.77
C PHE A 238 -9.21 -29.88 8.17
N VAL A 239 -8.12 -29.16 7.95
CA VAL A 239 -6.74 -29.65 8.17
C VAL A 239 -6.22 -29.35 9.58
N VAL A 240 -6.37 -28.13 10.08
CA VAL A 240 -5.70 -27.69 11.31
C VAL A 240 -6.55 -27.99 12.54
N ARG A 241 -5.92 -28.49 13.60
CA ARG A 241 -6.57 -28.70 14.90
C ARG A 241 -5.89 -27.87 15.98
N SER A 242 -6.62 -27.57 17.05
CA SER A 242 -6.11 -26.72 18.12
C SER A 242 -4.95 -27.34 18.91
N ARG A 243 -4.84 -28.67 18.91
CA ARG A 243 -3.76 -29.39 19.59
C ARG A 243 -3.35 -30.66 18.82
N PRO A 244 -2.09 -31.12 18.98
CA PRO A 244 -1.63 -32.36 18.34
C PRO A 244 -2.42 -33.59 18.77
N GLU A 245 -2.87 -33.67 20.02
CA GLU A 245 -3.50 -34.90 20.57
C GLU A 245 -4.88 -35.20 19.96
N VAL A 246 -5.55 -34.19 19.44
CA VAL A 246 -6.87 -34.31 18.80
C VAL A 246 -6.77 -34.45 17.28
N HIS A 247 -5.56 -34.43 16.71
CA HIS A 247 -5.37 -34.49 15.27
C HIS A 247 -5.25 -35.94 14.80
N PRO A 248 -6.11 -36.40 13.86
CA PRO A 248 -6.22 -37.82 13.51
C PRO A 248 -4.96 -38.41 12.87
N LYS A 249 -4.08 -37.58 12.29
CA LYS A 249 -2.82 -38.01 11.68
C LYS A 249 -1.59 -37.79 12.58
N CYS A 250 -1.75 -37.25 13.79
CA CYS A 250 -0.62 -37.02 14.69
C CYS A 250 -0.37 -38.29 15.51
N ASN A 251 0.78 -38.93 15.29
CA ASN A 251 1.15 -40.17 15.98
C ASN A 251 1.82 -39.91 17.34
N GLN A 252 2.11 -40.96 18.12
CA GLN A 252 2.75 -40.79 19.42
C GLN A 252 4.17 -40.21 19.32
N ALA A 253 4.97 -40.66 18.36
CA ALA A 253 6.35 -40.18 18.18
C ALA A 253 6.42 -38.68 17.88
N GLU A 254 5.50 -38.14 17.06
CA GLU A 254 5.40 -36.71 16.77
C GLU A 254 4.99 -35.92 18.01
N ARG A 255 4.03 -36.44 18.79
CA ARG A 255 3.63 -35.83 20.08
C ARG A 255 4.80 -35.78 21.06
N ASP A 256 5.58 -36.84 21.14
CA ASP A 256 6.76 -36.92 21.99
C ASP A 256 7.83 -35.92 21.52
N LEU A 257 8.03 -35.77 20.21
CA LEU A 257 8.91 -34.76 19.63
C LEU A 257 8.46 -33.33 19.97
N ILE A 258 7.17 -33.02 19.85
CA ILE A 258 6.60 -31.70 20.18
C ILE A 258 6.69 -31.41 21.70
N ALA A 259 6.61 -32.45 22.53
CA ALA A 259 6.79 -32.35 23.97
C ALA A 259 8.28 -32.24 24.36
N SER A 260 9.18 -32.83 23.59
CA SER A 260 10.62 -32.86 23.85
C SER A 260 11.25 -31.47 23.84
N GLY A 261 12.26 -31.26 24.69
CA GLY A 261 13.00 -29.99 24.77
C GLY A 261 12.25 -28.84 25.46
N ARG A 262 11.13 -29.11 26.16
CA ARG A 262 10.49 -28.12 27.03
C ARG A 262 11.28 -27.98 28.33
N PRO A 263 11.69 -26.76 28.72
CA PRO A 263 12.33 -26.54 30.01
C PRO A 263 11.39 -26.93 31.16
N SER A 264 11.90 -27.65 32.17
CA SER A 264 11.13 -28.19 33.31
C SER A 264 10.48 -27.12 34.23
N GLY A 265 10.65 -25.83 33.92
CA GLY A 265 10.00 -24.69 34.57
C GLY A 265 9.56 -23.60 33.58
N GLY A 266 9.60 -23.85 32.27
CA GLY A 266 9.09 -22.92 31.28
C GLY A 266 7.57 -22.79 31.42
N ALA A 267 7.06 -21.55 31.35
CA ALA A 267 5.62 -21.31 31.40
C ALA A 267 4.91 -22.24 30.39
N SER A 268 4.04 -23.12 30.89
CA SER A 268 3.24 -23.95 30.01
C SER A 268 2.40 -23.01 29.14
N PRO A 269 2.31 -23.22 27.81
CA PRO A 269 1.32 -22.51 26.98
C PRO A 269 -0.12 -22.72 27.45
N GLN A 270 -0.34 -23.62 28.41
CA GLN A 270 -1.63 -23.92 29.05
C GLN A 270 -1.85 -23.16 30.36
N LYS A 271 -0.84 -22.52 30.96
CA LYS A 271 -1.05 -21.62 32.11
C LYS A 271 -1.35 -20.21 31.58
N GLU A 272 -2.49 -19.66 31.98
CA GLU A 272 -2.86 -18.28 31.65
C GLU A 272 -1.77 -17.34 32.16
N ALA A 273 -1.28 -16.46 31.28
CA ALA A 273 -0.50 -15.32 31.74
C ALA A 273 -1.38 -14.56 32.75
N GLY A 274 -0.81 -14.23 33.91
CA GLY A 274 -1.54 -13.50 34.95
C GLY A 274 -2.08 -12.15 34.45
N ARG A 275 -2.84 -11.47 35.31
CA ARG A 275 -3.38 -10.14 34.98
C ARG A 275 -2.24 -9.19 34.58
N MET A 276 -2.46 -8.41 33.52
CA MET A 276 -1.43 -7.49 33.03
C MET A 276 -1.08 -6.44 34.09
N PRO A 277 0.22 -6.19 34.37
CA PRO A 277 0.66 -5.10 35.23
C PRO A 277 0.44 -3.73 34.56
N TRP A 278 -0.82 -3.26 34.53
CA TRP A 278 -1.24 -2.00 33.90
C TRP A 278 -0.47 -0.79 34.41
N LYS A 279 -0.31 -0.66 35.73
CA LYS A 279 0.35 0.49 36.33
C LYS A 279 1.85 0.53 35.97
N PRO A 280 2.66 -0.52 36.17
CA PRO A 280 4.06 -0.53 35.74
C PRO A 280 4.25 -0.30 34.23
N LEU A 281 3.35 -0.83 33.39
CA LEU A 281 3.40 -0.59 31.94
C LEU A 281 3.21 0.89 31.59
N ILE A 282 2.18 1.53 32.13
CA ILE A 282 1.82 2.92 31.82
C ILE A 282 2.83 3.90 32.43
N GLU A 283 3.44 3.58 33.56
CA GLU A 283 4.45 4.44 34.20
C GLU A 283 5.85 4.31 33.55
N ASN A 284 6.09 3.26 32.75
CA ASN A 284 7.41 3.01 32.15
C ASN A 284 7.71 3.98 30.99
N ARG A 285 8.62 4.92 31.23
CA ARG A 285 9.06 5.92 30.24
C ARG A 285 9.69 5.31 28.99
N SER A 286 10.50 4.27 29.15
CA SER A 286 11.14 3.61 28.00
C SER A 286 10.12 2.94 27.10
N MET A 287 9.07 2.35 27.67
CA MET A 287 7.99 1.76 26.90
C MET A 287 7.28 2.81 26.04
N TRP A 288 7.04 4.00 26.60
CA TRP A 288 6.48 5.11 25.83
C TRP A 288 7.40 5.59 24.71
N TYR A 289 8.72 5.67 24.93
CA TYR A 289 9.65 5.94 23.84
C TYR A 289 9.51 4.92 22.72
N CYS A 290 9.51 3.63 23.04
CA CYS A 290 9.30 2.56 22.05
C CYS A 290 7.94 2.71 21.32
N CYS A 291 6.86 3.03 22.04
CA CYS A 291 5.54 3.26 21.45
C CYS A 291 5.54 4.47 20.50
N LEU A 292 6.21 5.56 20.87
CA LEU A 292 6.33 6.76 20.03
C LEU A 292 7.17 6.51 18.79
N VAL A 293 8.23 5.68 18.88
CA VAL A 293 8.95 5.22 17.69
C VAL A 293 8.02 4.43 16.76
N GLN A 294 7.23 3.49 17.28
CA GLN A 294 6.27 2.71 16.45
C GLN A 294 5.22 3.60 15.82
N PHE A 295 4.62 4.50 16.62
CA PHE A 295 3.60 5.43 16.18
C PHE A 295 4.10 6.29 15.01
N GLY A 296 5.22 6.97 15.16
CA GLY A 296 5.77 7.81 14.10
C GLY A 296 6.29 7.02 12.90
N THR A 297 6.92 5.86 13.14
CA THR A 297 7.33 4.94 12.06
C THR A 297 6.15 4.57 11.18
N ASN A 298 5.02 4.20 11.79
CA ASN A 298 3.85 3.74 11.07
C ASN A 298 3.09 4.86 10.37
N ILE A 299 3.13 6.09 10.89
CA ILE A 299 2.72 7.27 10.13
C ILE A 299 3.54 7.34 8.85
N GLY A 300 4.87 7.42 8.91
CA GLY A 300 5.66 7.57 7.68
C GLY A 300 5.66 6.32 6.76
N TRP A 301 5.44 5.13 7.32
CA TRP A 301 5.36 3.88 6.55
C TRP A 301 4.02 3.70 5.83
N VAL A 302 2.89 4.13 6.43
CA VAL A 302 1.57 3.92 5.83
C VAL A 302 1.47 4.65 4.48
N PHE A 303 2.07 5.83 4.34
CA PHE A 303 2.22 6.55 3.06
C PHE A 303 2.66 5.62 1.92
N LEU A 304 3.70 4.81 2.14
CA LEU A 304 4.29 3.93 1.12
C LEU A 304 3.34 2.82 0.67
N VAL A 305 2.44 2.39 1.56
CA VAL A 305 1.49 1.30 1.30
C VAL A 305 0.22 1.81 0.62
N THR A 306 -0.17 3.05 0.90
CA THR A 306 -1.54 3.52 0.60
C THR A 306 -1.59 4.78 -0.27
N TRP A 307 -0.72 5.77 -0.06
CA TRP A 307 -0.66 6.99 -0.88
C TRP A 307 0.39 6.95 -1.98
N PHE A 308 1.44 6.13 -1.86
CA PHE A 308 2.45 6.00 -2.91
C PHE A 308 1.87 5.57 -4.28
N PRO A 309 0.92 4.61 -4.37
CA PRO A 309 0.26 4.33 -5.64
C PRO A 309 -0.45 5.56 -6.21
N ARG A 310 -1.12 6.35 -5.36
CA ARG A 310 -1.79 7.59 -5.76
C ARG A 310 -0.78 8.64 -6.24
N TYR A 311 0.34 8.82 -5.54
CA TYR A 311 1.42 9.69 -5.98
C TYR A 311 1.95 9.34 -7.39
N LEU A 312 2.09 8.05 -7.70
CA LEU A 312 2.49 7.61 -9.04
C LEU A 312 1.45 7.93 -10.11
N VAL A 313 0.16 7.99 -9.76
CA VAL A 313 -0.89 8.45 -10.67
C VAL A 313 -0.86 9.96 -10.80
N ASP A 314 -0.91 10.66 -9.67
CA ASP A 314 -1.19 12.09 -9.63
C ASP A 314 -0.02 12.90 -10.18
N VAL A 315 1.22 12.47 -9.91
CA VAL A 315 2.44 13.21 -10.31
C VAL A 315 3.13 12.59 -11.51
N HIS A 316 3.17 11.26 -11.59
CA HIS A 316 3.95 10.55 -12.61
C HIS A 316 3.09 9.90 -13.70
N GLN A 317 1.75 9.94 -13.57
CA GLN A 317 0.79 9.42 -14.53
C GLN A 317 1.05 7.95 -14.93
N VAL A 318 1.57 7.16 -13.99
CA VAL A 318 2.00 5.78 -14.25
C VAL A 318 0.77 4.87 -14.48
N PRO A 319 0.72 4.13 -15.61
CA PRO A 319 -0.35 3.17 -15.90
C PRO A 319 -0.46 2.06 -14.85
N ILE A 320 -1.64 1.43 -14.74
CA ILE A 320 -1.98 0.52 -13.64
C ILE A 320 -1.03 -0.68 -13.46
N LEU A 321 -0.58 -1.31 -14.56
CA LEU A 321 0.30 -2.49 -14.49
C LEU A 321 1.70 -2.10 -14.00
N GLU A 322 2.31 -1.08 -14.60
CA GLU A 322 3.62 -0.60 -14.19
C GLU A 322 3.57 -0.05 -12.75
N ARG A 323 2.49 0.65 -12.40
CA ARG A 323 2.25 1.13 -11.04
C ARG A 323 2.18 -0.01 -10.02
N GLY A 324 1.51 -1.11 -10.35
CA GLY A 324 1.47 -2.31 -9.51
C GLY A 324 2.86 -2.90 -9.25
N VAL A 325 3.75 -2.88 -10.26
CA VAL A 325 5.15 -3.29 -10.12
C VAL A 325 5.92 -2.31 -9.23
N MET A 326 5.84 -1.02 -9.53
CA MET A 326 6.54 0.05 -8.80
C MET A 326 6.19 0.09 -7.31
N THR A 327 4.92 -0.10 -6.95
CA THR A 327 4.49 -0.16 -5.54
C THR A 327 5.02 -1.39 -4.81
N SER A 328 5.25 -2.49 -5.52
CA SER A 328 5.68 -3.77 -4.92
C SER A 328 7.17 -3.82 -4.63
N VAL A 329 7.99 -3.11 -5.42
CA VAL A 329 9.45 -3.08 -5.25
C VAL A 329 9.89 -2.61 -3.85
N PRO A 330 9.41 -1.47 -3.32
CA PRO A 330 9.77 -1.05 -1.97
C PRO A 330 9.42 -2.09 -0.90
N LEU A 331 8.30 -2.82 -1.05
CA LEU A 331 7.89 -3.84 -0.09
C LEU A 331 8.82 -5.05 -0.11
N PHE A 332 9.24 -5.51 -1.29
CA PHE A 332 10.26 -6.57 -1.42
C PHE A 332 11.63 -6.13 -0.87
N VAL A 333 12.02 -4.89 -1.12
CA VAL A 333 13.26 -4.33 -0.57
C VAL A 333 13.19 -4.21 0.96
N GLY A 334 12.04 -3.83 1.51
CA GLY A 334 11.77 -3.86 2.95
C GLY A 334 11.97 -5.24 3.58
N MET A 335 11.51 -6.31 2.91
CA MET A 335 11.72 -7.68 3.37
C MET A 335 13.21 -8.03 3.53
N ALA A 336 14.08 -7.57 2.61
CA ALA A 336 15.52 -7.74 2.76
C ALA A 336 16.02 -7.03 4.03
N GLY A 337 15.54 -5.81 4.29
CA GLY A 337 15.80 -5.08 5.54
C GLY A 337 15.50 -5.91 6.78
N MET A 338 14.31 -6.53 6.87
CA MET A 338 13.97 -7.39 8.03
C MET A 338 14.94 -8.56 8.22
N LEU A 339 15.37 -9.22 7.14
CA LEU A 339 16.29 -10.37 7.20
C LEU A 339 17.67 -10.00 7.75
N PHE A 340 18.14 -8.79 7.49
CA PHE A 340 19.42 -8.29 8.01
C PHE A 340 19.29 -7.59 9.36
N GLY A 341 18.09 -7.11 9.71
CA GLY A 341 17.84 -6.31 10.92
C GLY A 341 18.19 -7.04 12.21
N GLY A 342 17.88 -8.34 12.29
CA GLY A 342 18.25 -9.17 13.46
C GLY A 342 19.76 -9.23 13.64
N ARG A 343 20.50 -9.57 12.58
CA ARG A 343 21.97 -9.64 12.61
C ARG A 343 22.61 -8.30 12.98
N LEU A 344 22.08 -7.20 12.45
CA LEU A 344 22.54 -5.84 12.79
C LEU A 344 22.32 -5.55 14.27
N THR A 345 21.11 -5.87 14.76
CA THR A 345 20.75 -5.65 16.16
C THR A 345 21.64 -6.48 17.09
N ASP A 346 21.84 -7.76 16.80
CA ASP A 346 22.69 -8.65 17.59
C ASP A 346 24.14 -8.17 17.60
N TRP A 347 24.68 -7.80 16.45
CA TRP A 347 26.03 -7.25 16.33
C TRP A 347 26.20 -5.96 17.15
N MET A 348 25.22 -5.04 17.09
CA MET A 348 25.25 -3.81 17.88
C MET A 348 25.13 -4.10 19.39
N THR A 349 24.32 -5.08 19.79
CA THR A 349 24.22 -5.52 21.18
C THR A 349 25.53 -6.10 21.70
N LEU A 350 26.21 -6.95 20.92
CA LEU A 350 27.51 -7.52 21.30
C LEU A 350 28.60 -6.45 21.42
N LYS A 351 28.55 -5.41 20.59
CA LYS A 351 29.59 -4.37 20.54
C LYS A 351 29.37 -3.22 21.52
N PHE A 352 28.12 -2.82 21.76
CA PHE A 352 27.77 -1.60 22.50
C PHE A 352 26.92 -1.86 23.75
N GLY A 353 26.59 -3.13 24.04
CA GLY A 353 25.72 -3.51 25.15
C GLY A 353 24.24 -3.45 24.82
N ILE A 354 23.39 -3.97 25.71
CA ILE A 354 21.95 -4.15 25.45
C ILE A 354 21.22 -2.84 25.17
N VAL A 355 21.52 -1.78 25.92
CA VAL A 355 20.86 -0.47 25.79
C VAL A 355 21.15 0.16 24.43
N TRP A 356 22.44 0.35 24.10
CA TRP A 356 22.84 0.95 22.82
C TRP A 356 22.60 0.02 21.62
N GLY A 357 22.62 -1.29 21.84
CA GLY A 357 22.24 -2.30 20.86
C GLY A 357 20.76 -2.26 20.47
N ARG A 358 19.91 -1.59 21.25
CA ARG A 358 18.52 -1.28 20.85
C ARG A 358 18.37 0.16 20.36
N ARG A 359 18.97 1.14 21.06
CA ARG A 359 18.89 2.57 20.70
C ARG A 359 19.42 2.86 19.31
N LEU A 360 20.63 2.40 18.98
CA LEU A 360 21.30 2.74 17.73
C LEU A 360 20.56 2.20 16.51
N PRO A 361 20.22 0.90 16.41
CA PRO A 361 19.49 0.43 15.24
C PRO A 361 18.11 1.08 15.14
N MET A 362 17.40 1.32 16.26
CA MET A 362 16.14 2.07 16.23
C MET A 362 16.33 3.49 15.69
N ALA A 363 17.27 4.26 16.23
CA ALA A 363 17.44 5.66 15.86
C ALA A 363 18.01 5.83 14.43
N LEU A 364 19.10 5.13 14.11
CA LEU A 364 19.79 5.25 12.82
C LEU A 364 18.85 4.90 11.67
N THR A 365 18.04 3.85 11.81
CA THR A 365 17.12 3.45 10.75
C THR A 365 16.00 4.47 10.51
N ARG A 366 15.56 5.20 11.53
CA ARG A 366 14.59 6.29 11.34
C ARG A 366 15.23 7.53 10.75
N PHE A 367 16.45 7.87 11.13
CA PHE A 367 17.18 8.96 10.48
C PHE A 367 17.47 8.65 9.01
N THR A 368 17.88 7.43 8.67
CA THR A 368 18.06 7.01 7.28
C THR A 368 16.74 6.99 6.51
N ALA A 369 15.62 6.60 7.14
CA ALA A 369 14.29 6.71 6.51
C ALA A 369 13.90 8.18 6.26
N ALA A 370 14.17 9.09 7.19
CA ALA A 370 13.97 10.52 7.00
C ALA A 370 14.81 11.07 5.84
N LEU A 371 16.09 10.66 5.75
CA LEU A 371 16.96 11.01 4.62
C LEU A 371 16.40 10.50 3.29
N GLY A 372 15.76 9.32 3.27
CA GLY A 372 15.05 8.82 2.09
C GLY A 372 13.91 9.74 1.64
N TYR A 373 13.09 10.23 2.55
CA TYR A 373 12.04 11.23 2.22
C TYR A 373 12.61 12.60 1.82
N ILE A 374 13.72 13.03 2.44
CA ILE A 374 14.42 14.27 2.04
C ILE A 374 14.99 14.12 0.62
N LEU A 375 15.53 12.94 0.28
CA LEU A 375 15.97 12.64 -1.08
C LEU A 375 14.81 12.69 -2.08
N VAL A 376 13.66 12.09 -1.73
CA VAL A 376 12.42 12.18 -2.54
C VAL A 376 12.01 13.64 -2.76
N LEU A 377 12.04 14.46 -1.71
CA LEU A 377 11.75 15.89 -1.82
C LEU A 377 12.75 16.60 -2.75
N GLY A 378 14.05 16.32 -2.60
CA GLY A 378 15.08 16.87 -3.48
C GLY A 378 14.88 16.50 -4.95
N LEU A 379 14.47 15.25 -5.23
CA LEU A 379 14.11 14.80 -6.57
C LEU A 379 12.86 15.50 -7.10
N ALA A 380 11.85 15.74 -6.26
CA ALA A 380 10.60 16.40 -6.63
C ALA A 380 10.82 17.87 -7.04
N LEU A 381 11.77 18.54 -6.38
CA LEU A 381 12.14 19.93 -6.65
C LEU A 381 13.04 20.12 -7.88
N LEU A 382 13.50 19.04 -8.53
CA LEU A 382 14.25 19.15 -9.78
C LEU A 382 13.39 19.76 -10.91
N PRO A 383 13.99 20.49 -11.86
CA PRO A 383 13.30 20.98 -13.04
C PRO A 383 12.61 19.86 -13.83
N GLU A 384 11.52 20.19 -14.52
CA GLU A 384 10.87 19.27 -15.44
C GLU A 384 11.84 18.81 -16.54
N GLY A 385 11.80 17.50 -16.87
CA GLY A 385 12.71 16.90 -17.85
C GLY A 385 14.11 16.54 -17.32
N ALA A 386 14.43 16.82 -16.05
CA ALA A 386 15.67 16.38 -15.44
C ALA A 386 15.81 14.84 -15.49
N ALA A 387 16.99 14.33 -15.85
CA ALA A 387 17.24 12.89 -16.04
C ALA A 387 16.95 12.03 -14.79
N LEU A 388 17.10 12.62 -13.60
CA LEU A 388 16.83 11.95 -12.32
C LEU A 388 15.36 12.03 -11.88
N LYS A 389 14.54 12.89 -12.51
CA LYS A 389 13.12 13.07 -12.16
C LYS A 389 12.25 12.03 -12.88
N THR A 390 12.57 10.76 -12.69
CA THR A 390 11.85 9.63 -13.29
C THR A 390 11.17 8.78 -12.21
N PRO A 391 10.03 8.14 -12.49
CA PRO A 391 9.27 7.40 -11.47
C PRO A 391 10.09 6.30 -10.78
N TRP A 392 10.98 5.63 -11.52
CA TRP A 392 11.85 4.58 -11.00
C TRP A 392 12.91 5.09 -10.01
N VAL A 393 13.39 6.34 -10.16
CA VAL A 393 14.31 6.94 -9.19
C VAL A 393 13.57 7.27 -7.88
N PHE A 394 12.31 7.70 -7.96
CA PHE A 394 11.45 7.84 -6.77
C PHE A 394 11.19 6.48 -6.10
N VAL A 395 10.90 5.42 -6.87
CA VAL A 395 10.77 4.05 -6.35
C VAL A 395 12.03 3.62 -5.60
N ALA A 396 13.22 3.90 -6.14
CA ALA A 396 14.49 3.57 -5.49
C ALA A 396 14.66 4.35 -4.17
N ALA A 397 14.34 5.65 -4.14
CA ALA A 397 14.41 6.45 -2.92
C ALA A 397 13.40 5.99 -1.86
N PHE A 398 12.16 5.66 -2.24
CA PHE A 398 11.17 5.07 -1.34
C PHE A 398 11.58 3.65 -0.86
N SER A 399 12.29 2.89 -1.69
CA SER A 399 12.82 1.58 -1.31
C SER A 399 13.90 1.68 -0.21
N LEU A 400 14.67 2.77 -0.18
CA LEU A 400 15.57 3.05 0.95
C LEU A 400 14.77 3.28 2.25
N VAL A 401 13.64 3.99 2.17
CA VAL A 401 12.76 4.23 3.32
C VAL A 401 12.20 2.92 3.87
N THR A 402 11.67 2.04 3.00
CA THR A 402 11.15 0.73 3.44
C THR A 402 12.26 -0.18 3.96
N PHE A 403 13.39 -0.29 3.26
CA PHE A 403 14.55 -1.07 3.70
C PHE A 403 14.97 -0.66 5.10
N SER A 404 15.21 0.63 5.29
CA SER A 404 15.65 1.18 6.57
C SER A 404 14.62 0.93 7.66
N THR A 405 13.35 1.19 7.35
CA THR A 405 12.26 1.03 8.31
C THR A 405 12.13 -0.39 8.83
N ASP A 406 12.18 -1.36 7.92
CA ASP A 406 12.04 -2.78 8.23
C ASP A 406 13.32 -3.36 8.86
N LEU A 407 14.51 -2.82 8.53
CA LEU A 407 15.78 -3.15 9.17
C LEU A 407 15.74 -2.84 10.68
N GLY A 408 15.13 -1.71 11.06
CA GLY A 408 15.01 -1.29 12.47
C GLY A 408 13.94 -2.01 13.26
N THR A 409 13.04 -2.75 12.61
CA THR A 409 11.94 -3.46 13.28
C THR A 409 12.46 -4.54 14.23
N ALA A 410 13.54 -5.24 13.88
CA ALA A 410 14.10 -6.31 14.73
C ALA A 410 14.51 -5.80 16.12
N ALA A 411 15.14 -4.63 16.20
CA ALA A 411 15.53 -4.01 17.47
C ALA A 411 14.32 -3.69 18.35
N MET A 412 13.19 -3.29 17.74
CA MET A 412 11.94 -2.99 18.43
C MET A 412 11.30 -4.23 19.03
N TRP A 413 11.28 -5.31 18.25
CA TRP A 413 10.75 -6.58 18.71
C TRP A 413 11.63 -7.17 19.81
N ALA A 414 12.96 -7.07 19.66
CA ALA A 414 13.91 -7.50 20.67
C ALA A 414 13.75 -6.71 21.97
N TYR A 415 13.64 -5.37 21.91
CA TYR A 415 13.36 -4.53 23.08
C TYR A 415 12.13 -5.01 23.87
N ASN A 416 11.00 -5.23 23.19
CA ASN A 416 9.77 -5.69 23.84
C ASN A 416 9.89 -7.08 24.46
N GLN A 417 10.80 -7.93 23.94
CA GLN A 417 11.14 -9.22 24.54
C GLN A 417 12.03 -9.03 25.77
N ASP A 418 13.04 -8.17 25.68
CA ASP A 418 14.00 -7.89 26.76
C ASP A 418 13.29 -7.36 28.02
N VAL A 419 12.40 -6.37 27.84
CA VAL A 419 11.70 -5.73 28.96
C VAL A 419 10.42 -6.47 29.38
N GLY A 420 10.00 -7.46 28.60
CA GLY A 420 8.67 -8.03 28.67
C GLY A 420 8.46 -9.10 29.75
N GLY A 421 9.54 -9.79 30.17
CA GLY A 421 9.48 -10.84 31.19
C GLY A 421 8.41 -11.91 30.91
N HIS A 422 7.52 -12.16 31.88
CA HIS A 422 6.39 -13.09 31.70
C HIS A 422 5.25 -12.52 30.83
N TYR A 423 5.24 -11.21 30.55
CA TYR A 423 4.18 -10.49 29.85
C TYR A 423 4.55 -10.06 28.43
N VAL A 424 5.60 -10.65 27.83
CA VAL A 424 6.13 -10.31 26.49
C VAL A 424 5.04 -10.21 25.42
N GLY A 425 4.08 -11.14 25.39
CA GLY A 425 2.99 -11.12 24.41
C GLY A 425 2.10 -9.87 24.52
N SER A 426 1.73 -9.48 25.75
CA SER A 426 0.92 -8.30 26.02
C SER A 426 1.69 -7.00 25.73
N ILE A 427 2.98 -6.96 26.07
CA ILE A 427 3.85 -5.80 25.85
C ILE A 427 4.12 -5.58 24.36
N LEU A 428 4.38 -6.65 23.60
CA LEU A 428 4.42 -6.61 22.13
C LEU A 428 3.10 -6.10 21.54
N GLY A 429 1.96 -6.59 22.05
CA GLY A 429 0.63 -6.15 21.65
C GLY A 429 0.39 -4.66 21.89
N TRP A 430 0.79 -4.15 23.07
CA TRP A 430 0.69 -2.73 23.41
C TRP A 430 1.53 -1.86 22.48
N GLY A 431 2.80 -2.21 22.26
CA GLY A 431 3.65 -1.45 21.35
C GLY A 431 3.09 -1.42 19.91
N ASN A 432 2.66 -2.58 19.41
CA ASN A 432 2.09 -2.69 18.06
C ASN A 432 0.77 -1.91 17.91
N MET A 433 -0.06 -1.87 18.95
CA MET A 433 -1.28 -1.05 18.97
C MET A 433 -0.97 0.42 18.68
N TRP A 434 0.04 1.01 19.32
CA TRP A 434 0.42 2.41 19.09
C TRP A 434 0.95 2.65 17.68
N GLY A 435 1.69 1.69 17.12
CA GLY A 435 2.06 1.72 15.70
C GLY A 435 0.83 1.74 14.79
N ASN A 436 -0.10 0.80 14.96
CA ASN A 436 -1.31 0.73 14.13
C ASN A 436 -2.22 1.95 14.33
N LEU A 437 -2.25 2.53 15.54
CA LEU A 437 -2.96 3.78 15.79
C LEU A 437 -2.37 4.92 14.94
N GLY A 438 -1.04 5.04 14.89
CA GLY A 438 -0.35 6.01 14.03
C GLY A 438 -0.74 5.85 12.55
N ALA A 439 -0.67 4.61 12.02
CA ALA A 439 -1.10 4.32 10.65
C ALA A 439 -2.60 4.56 10.42
N GLY A 440 -3.45 4.33 11.42
CA GLY A 440 -4.89 4.47 11.33
C GLY A 440 -5.37 5.91 11.31
N ILE A 441 -4.71 6.81 12.05
CA ILE A 441 -5.11 8.23 12.13
C ILE A 441 -4.39 9.13 11.13
N ALA A 442 -3.21 8.74 10.63
CA ALA A 442 -2.44 9.53 9.67
C ALA A 442 -3.26 9.96 8.44
N PRO A 443 -4.08 9.08 7.81
CA PRO A 443 -4.92 9.46 6.67
C PRO A 443 -5.81 10.68 6.98
N SER A 444 -6.65 10.56 8.01
CA SER A 444 -7.66 11.55 8.32
C SER A 444 -7.12 12.83 8.96
N LEU A 445 -6.06 12.72 9.77
CA LEU A 445 -5.56 13.86 10.56
C LEU A 445 -4.38 14.57 9.91
N ILE A 446 -3.69 13.93 8.96
CA ILE A 446 -2.47 14.46 8.36
C ILE A 446 -2.61 14.48 6.84
N TYR A 447 -3.01 13.39 6.21
CA TYR A 447 -2.88 13.26 4.75
C TYR A 447 -3.99 13.94 3.98
N ASP A 448 -5.24 13.68 4.35
CA ASP A 448 -6.41 14.26 3.68
C ASP A 448 -6.42 15.80 3.80
N PRO A 449 -6.09 16.42 4.95
CA PRO A 449 -5.99 17.88 5.05
C PRO A 449 -4.88 18.51 4.18
N ILE A 450 -3.81 17.78 3.88
CA ILE A 450 -2.70 18.27 3.06
C ILE A 450 -2.98 18.05 1.56
N LEU A 451 -3.46 16.87 1.18
CA LEU A 451 -3.59 16.47 -0.23
C LEU A 451 -4.98 16.78 -0.81
N GLY A 452 -6.04 16.73 -0.02
CA GLY A 452 -7.41 16.87 -0.52
C GLY A 452 -7.76 15.89 -1.66
N GLU A 453 -8.73 16.30 -2.49
CA GLU A 453 -9.22 15.52 -3.63
C GLU A 453 -8.31 15.68 -4.86
N ASN A 454 -7.88 16.91 -5.16
CA ASN A 454 -7.04 17.26 -6.32
C ASN A 454 -5.72 17.92 -5.85
N PRO A 455 -4.75 17.14 -5.33
CA PRO A 455 -3.51 17.69 -4.78
C PRO A 455 -2.66 18.36 -5.85
N ALA A 456 -2.17 19.56 -5.56
CA ALA A 456 -1.11 20.18 -6.33
C ALA A 456 0.24 19.48 -6.06
N ILE A 457 1.22 19.69 -6.95
CA ILE A 457 2.58 19.16 -6.77
C ILE A 457 3.21 19.63 -5.44
N GLY A 458 2.90 20.87 -5.02
CA GLY A 458 3.36 21.42 -3.74
C GLY A 458 2.84 20.67 -2.50
N ASP A 459 1.64 20.09 -2.59
CA ASP A 459 1.02 19.36 -1.48
C ASP A 459 1.73 18.03 -1.23
N TRP A 460 2.15 17.35 -2.31
CA TRP A 460 3.01 16.17 -2.23
C TRP A 460 4.37 16.49 -1.61
N ASN A 461 4.96 17.65 -1.93
CA ASN A 461 6.21 18.08 -1.31
C ASN A 461 6.05 18.29 0.21
N THR A 462 4.95 18.91 0.61
CA THR A 462 4.58 19.06 2.03
C THR A 462 4.44 17.69 2.71
N MET A 463 3.84 16.71 2.03
CA MET A 463 3.72 15.35 2.55
C MET A 463 5.07 14.70 2.84
N PHE A 464 6.05 14.88 1.95
CA PHE A 464 7.40 14.35 2.14
C PHE A 464 8.12 15.00 3.32
N ILE A 465 7.93 16.31 3.53
CA ILE A 465 8.47 17.03 4.68
C ILE A 465 7.88 16.48 5.98
N VAL A 466 6.56 16.28 6.03
CA VAL A 466 5.87 15.72 7.20
C VAL A 466 6.38 14.31 7.50
N CYS A 467 6.44 13.43 6.49
CA CYS A 467 6.96 12.07 6.68
C CYS A 467 8.41 12.08 7.17
N ALA A 468 9.28 12.91 6.59
CA ALA A 468 10.67 13.06 7.04
C ALA A 468 10.74 13.53 8.50
N GLY A 469 9.97 14.56 8.86
CA GLY A 469 9.93 15.12 10.22
C GLY A 469 9.48 14.09 11.25
N VAL A 470 8.43 13.32 10.95
CA VAL A 470 7.94 12.25 11.83
C VAL A 470 9.00 11.14 12.00
N PHE A 471 9.74 10.79 10.96
CA PHE A 471 10.86 9.85 11.07
C PHE A 471 12.02 10.42 11.90
N VAL A 472 12.36 11.70 11.77
CA VAL A 472 13.37 12.35 12.64
C VAL A 472 12.92 12.27 14.11
N LEU A 473 11.69 12.65 14.42
CA LEU A 473 11.13 12.55 15.78
C LEU A 473 11.16 11.12 16.30
N SER A 474 10.78 10.14 15.46
CA SER A 474 10.86 8.71 15.79
C SER A 474 12.28 8.27 16.10
N GLY A 475 13.27 8.77 15.36
CA GLY A 475 14.69 8.49 15.62
C GLY A 475 15.16 9.05 16.95
N LEU A 476 14.75 10.28 17.29
CA LEU A 476 15.05 10.92 18.57
C LEU A 476 14.45 10.14 19.75
N PHE A 477 13.18 9.70 19.65
CA PHE A 477 12.59 8.83 20.66
C PHE A 477 13.31 7.49 20.78
N GLY A 478 13.82 6.94 19.68
CA GLY A 478 14.63 5.72 19.68
C GLY A 478 15.90 5.82 20.54
N LEU A 479 16.50 7.00 20.63
CA LEU A 479 17.65 7.25 21.52
C LEU A 479 17.27 7.24 23.01
N GLY A 480 16.00 7.45 23.34
CA GLY A 480 15.49 7.43 24.71
C GLY A 480 15.19 6.02 25.26
N VAL A 481 15.13 5.00 24.40
CA VAL A 481 14.74 3.64 24.77
C VAL A 481 15.79 2.98 25.66
N ASP A 482 15.40 2.47 26.83
CA ASP A 482 16.24 1.75 27.77
C ASP A 482 15.78 0.30 27.97
N ALA A 483 16.59 -0.63 27.47
CA ALA A 483 16.33 -2.07 27.50
C ALA A 483 16.85 -2.79 28.75
N SER A 484 17.51 -2.10 29.69
CA SER A 484 18.15 -2.78 30.83
C SER A 484 17.17 -3.20 31.93
N SER A 485 15.97 -2.62 31.95
CA SER A 485 15.05 -2.74 33.08
C SER A 485 13.71 -3.36 32.64
N PRO A 486 13.34 -4.53 33.18
CA PRO A 486 12.04 -5.14 32.95
C PRO A 486 10.88 -4.23 33.39
N ILE A 487 9.75 -4.28 32.68
CA ILE A 487 8.56 -3.46 32.98
C ILE A 487 7.86 -3.94 34.26
N ALA A 488 7.87 -5.24 34.51
CA ALA A 488 7.35 -5.82 35.74
C ALA A 488 8.30 -6.89 36.24
N LEU A 489 8.77 -6.72 37.47
CA LEU A 489 9.44 -7.77 38.23
C LEU A 489 8.39 -8.70 38.84
N ARG A 490 8.83 -9.86 39.30
CA ARG A 490 7.96 -10.88 39.88
C ARG A 490 7.35 -10.35 41.19
N ASP A 491 6.15 -10.80 41.57
CA ASP A 491 5.62 -10.55 42.93
C ASP A 491 6.47 -11.25 44.03
N ASP A 492 7.45 -12.09 43.62
CA ASP A 492 8.40 -12.80 44.49
C ASP A 492 9.83 -12.17 44.50
N ASP A 493 10.06 -11.05 43.79
CA ASP A 493 11.32 -10.28 43.82
C ASP A 493 11.11 -8.97 44.59
#